data_AF-A0A8J5CK28-F1
#
_entry.id   AF-A0A8J5CK28-F1
#
_cell.length_a   1.000
_cell.length_b   1.000
_cell.length_c   1.000
_cell.angle_alpha   90.00
_cell.angle_beta   90.00
_cell.angle_gamma   90.00
#
_symmetry.space_group_name_H-M   'P 1'
#
loop_
_entity.id
_entity.type
_entity.pdbx_description
1 polymer ?
#
loop_
_entity_poly.entity_id
_entity_poly.type
_entity_poly.pdbx_seq_one_letter_code
_entity_poly.pdbx_strand_id
1 'polypeptide(L)'
;MSPSPPPQSCDTFVVLPDLTKGGHVVFGKNSDRPQHEVQEVVYRAAAKHDGGGKVQCTYVEVEQVEQTHAVILSKPAWMWGAEMGANEHGVCVGNEAVWTKLLDDSDQEERLLGMDMVRLALERSKSAVMAVEVLAGLLESHGQGGACSEDEPDLIYHNSFLIADATEAWVLETAGKYWAAEQIKSGYRNISNALSIGTKIDRMSEGLQAVAQEKGLWDGSGEFSFSKAFGVEEDYAGGRKECGEKLLAKLTAGVKIALSSGHALLSSEDIVIGSDDTRNAPISCPIE
;
A
#
# COMPACT_ATOMS: atom_id res chain seq x y z
N MET A 1 16.71 19.16 -24.61
CA MET A 1 16.24 19.24 -23.21
C MET A 1 16.32 17.83 -22.68
N SER A 2 16.98 17.64 -21.54
CA SER A 2 17.01 16.32 -20.88
C SER A 2 15.57 15.99 -20.46
N PRO A 3 15.10 14.74 -20.63
CA PRO A 3 13.76 14.35 -20.17
C PRO A 3 13.64 14.61 -18.66
N SER A 4 12.46 15.04 -18.22
CA SER A 4 12.11 15.12 -16.80
C SER A 4 12.38 13.75 -16.15
N PRO A 5 12.91 13.72 -14.92
CA PRO A 5 13.08 12.44 -14.23
C PRO A 5 11.72 11.76 -14.05
N PRO A 6 11.64 10.42 -14.15
CA PRO A 6 10.41 9.69 -13.95
C PRO A 6 9.84 9.93 -12.53
N PRO A 7 8.52 9.85 -12.35
CA PRO A 7 7.92 9.87 -11.00
C PRO A 7 8.58 8.82 -10.11
N GLN A 8 8.96 9.23 -8.89
CA GLN A 8 9.80 8.43 -7.98
C GLN A 8 9.02 7.82 -6.80
N SER A 9 7.69 7.81 -6.86
CA SER A 9 6.87 7.40 -5.71
C SER A 9 5.50 6.84 -6.19
N CYS A 10 4.93 5.90 -5.44
CA CYS A 10 3.58 5.38 -5.56
C CYS A 10 2.57 6.26 -4.79
N ASP A 11 1.31 6.20 -5.20
CA ASP A 11 0.15 6.80 -4.57
C ASP A 11 -1.04 5.86 -4.71
N THR A 12 -1.71 5.62 -3.60
CA THR A 12 -2.94 4.83 -3.55
C THR A 12 -4.02 5.62 -2.83
N PHE A 13 -5.24 5.63 -3.38
CA PHE A 13 -6.38 6.29 -2.76
C PHE A 13 -7.65 5.43 -2.78
N VAL A 14 -8.55 5.78 -1.87
CA VAL A 14 -9.91 5.24 -1.81
C VAL A 14 -10.91 6.37 -1.55
N VAL A 15 -12.06 6.29 -2.19
CA VAL A 15 -13.25 7.12 -1.91
C VAL A 15 -14.43 6.21 -1.63
N LEU A 16 -15.06 6.40 -0.47
CA LEU A 16 -16.12 5.54 0.05
C LEU A 16 -17.53 5.98 -0.41
N PRO A 17 -18.56 5.10 -0.25
CA PRO A 17 -19.87 5.27 -0.88
C PRO A 17 -20.60 6.58 -0.56
N ASP A 18 -20.33 7.18 0.60
CA ASP A 18 -20.93 8.44 1.02
C ASP A 18 -20.51 9.61 0.12
N LEU A 19 -19.31 9.55 -0.48
CA LEU A 19 -18.74 10.57 -1.35
C LEU A 19 -18.76 10.22 -2.85
N THR A 20 -19.28 9.05 -3.25
CA THR A 20 -19.33 8.66 -4.67
C THR A 20 -20.75 8.67 -5.23
N LYS A 21 -20.85 8.96 -6.54
CA LYS A 21 -22.09 8.93 -7.30
C LYS A 21 -22.39 7.47 -7.62
N GLY A 22 -23.45 6.94 -7.00
CA GLY A 22 -23.84 5.53 -7.13
C GLY A 22 -23.62 4.71 -5.86
N GLY A 23 -22.97 5.26 -4.83
CA GLY A 23 -22.74 4.54 -3.58
C GLY A 23 -21.77 3.37 -3.74
N HIS A 24 -20.74 3.56 -4.57
CA HIS A 24 -19.69 2.57 -4.83
C HIS A 24 -18.39 2.97 -4.15
N VAL A 25 -17.49 2.02 -3.94
CA VAL A 25 -16.10 2.34 -3.59
C VAL A 25 -15.29 2.58 -4.86
N VAL A 26 -14.50 3.64 -4.86
CA VAL A 26 -13.51 3.91 -5.91
C VAL A 26 -12.13 3.73 -5.28
N PHE A 27 -11.36 2.78 -5.79
CA PHE A 27 -9.99 2.50 -5.40
C PHE A 27 -9.08 2.75 -6.59
N GLY A 28 -7.95 3.44 -6.37
CA GLY A 28 -6.97 3.72 -7.40
C GLY A 28 -5.56 3.67 -6.86
N LYS A 29 -4.64 3.14 -7.65
CA LYS A 29 -3.20 3.11 -7.38
C LYS A 29 -2.41 3.42 -8.65
N ASN A 30 -1.36 4.22 -8.53
CA ASN A 30 -0.26 4.27 -9.51
C ASN A 30 0.96 3.52 -8.92
N SER A 31 1.80 2.95 -9.80
CA SER A 31 3.02 2.23 -9.40
C SER A 31 4.25 2.97 -9.93
N ASP A 32 5.25 3.17 -9.08
CA ASP A 32 6.56 3.79 -9.37
C ASP A 32 7.63 2.77 -9.77
N ARG A 33 7.20 1.68 -10.40
CA ARG A 33 8.10 0.61 -10.80
C ARG A 33 9.08 1.09 -11.89
N PRO A 34 10.29 0.49 -11.96
CA PRO A 34 11.30 0.89 -12.94
C PRO A 34 10.77 0.91 -14.37
N GLN A 35 11.21 1.88 -15.18
CA GLN A 35 10.70 2.12 -16.53
C GLN A 35 10.75 0.89 -17.46
N HIS A 36 11.76 0.03 -17.26
CA HIS A 36 11.99 -1.16 -18.08
C HIS A 36 11.33 -2.43 -17.51
N GLU A 37 10.72 -2.34 -16.34
CA GLU A 37 10.08 -3.47 -15.69
C GLU A 37 8.72 -3.77 -16.35
N VAL A 38 8.58 -4.97 -16.91
CA VAL A 38 7.35 -5.40 -17.57
C VAL A 38 6.24 -5.53 -16.54
N GLN A 39 5.12 -4.83 -16.74
CA GLN A 39 3.91 -4.94 -15.93
C GLN A 39 2.87 -5.83 -16.64
N GLU A 40 2.30 -6.77 -15.90
CA GLU A 40 1.29 -7.71 -16.37
C GLU A 40 -0.05 -7.49 -15.66
N VAL A 41 -1.15 -7.60 -16.40
CA VAL A 41 -2.49 -7.73 -15.84
C VAL A 41 -2.92 -9.19 -15.95
N VAL A 42 -3.12 -9.83 -14.81
CA VAL A 42 -3.27 -11.28 -14.73
C VAL A 42 -4.54 -11.66 -13.98
N TYR A 43 -5.35 -12.51 -14.60
CA TYR A 43 -6.45 -13.19 -13.93
C TYR A 43 -6.00 -14.57 -13.42
N ARG A 44 -6.38 -14.90 -12.19
CA ARG A 44 -6.26 -16.23 -11.60
C ARG A 44 -7.63 -16.67 -11.10
N ALA A 45 -8.07 -17.84 -11.56
CA ALA A 45 -9.33 -18.42 -11.12
C ALA A 45 -9.23 -18.93 -9.68
N ALA A 46 -10.37 -18.95 -8.97
CA ALA A 46 -10.47 -19.60 -7.67
C ALA A 46 -10.06 -21.07 -7.78
N ALA A 47 -9.32 -21.56 -6.79
CA ALA A 47 -8.83 -22.93 -6.78
C ALA A 47 -9.04 -23.59 -5.42
N LYS A 48 -9.06 -24.93 -5.43
CA LYS A 48 -8.96 -25.77 -4.24
C LYS A 48 -7.59 -26.42 -4.22
N HIS A 49 -7.02 -26.54 -3.03
CA HIS A 49 -5.70 -27.11 -2.81
C HIS A 49 -5.78 -28.22 -1.77
N ASP A 50 -4.88 -29.20 -1.89
CA ASP A 50 -4.75 -30.26 -0.89
C ASP A 50 -4.27 -29.67 0.44
N GLY A 51 -4.84 -30.15 1.55
CA GLY A 51 -4.50 -29.66 2.89
C GLY A 51 -3.05 -29.94 3.27
N GLY A 52 -2.40 -28.97 3.91
CA GLY A 52 -1.00 -29.08 4.36
C GLY A 52 0.05 -28.88 3.25
N GLY A 53 -0.36 -28.41 2.07
CA GLY A 53 0.55 -28.00 1.01
C GLY A 53 1.20 -26.64 1.28
N LYS A 54 2.19 -26.30 0.46
CA LYS A 54 2.84 -24.99 0.43
C LYS A 54 2.67 -24.32 -0.92
N VAL A 55 2.85 -23.00 -0.96
CA VAL A 55 2.93 -22.21 -2.18
C VAL A 55 4.25 -21.46 -2.21
N GLN A 56 5.00 -21.63 -3.31
CA GLN A 56 6.18 -20.83 -3.60
C GLN A 56 5.75 -19.41 -3.99
N CYS A 57 6.16 -18.43 -3.18
CA CYS A 57 6.06 -17.01 -3.46
C CYS A 57 7.32 -16.53 -4.21
N THR A 58 7.65 -15.23 -4.16
CA THR A 58 8.80 -14.71 -4.92
C THR A 58 10.10 -15.34 -4.46
N TYR A 59 10.36 -15.36 -3.15
CA TYR A 59 11.58 -15.97 -2.60
C TYR A 59 11.31 -17.20 -1.72
N VAL A 60 10.27 -17.14 -0.89
CA VAL A 60 10.01 -18.16 0.13
C VAL A 60 8.73 -18.95 -0.13
N GLU A 61 8.62 -20.12 0.49
CA GLU A 61 7.37 -20.88 0.56
C GLU A 61 6.57 -20.54 1.82
N VAL A 62 5.25 -20.46 1.67
CA VAL A 62 4.31 -20.32 2.80
C VAL A 62 3.24 -21.41 2.78
N GLU A 63 2.61 -21.64 3.93
CA GLU A 63 1.50 -22.59 4.05
C GLU A 63 0.35 -22.21 3.11
N GLN A 64 -0.15 -23.19 2.35
CA GLN A 64 -1.25 -23.01 1.43
C GLN A 64 -2.60 -23.20 2.14
N VAL A 65 -3.59 -22.40 1.74
CA VAL A 65 -4.97 -22.54 2.21
C VAL A 65 -5.75 -23.51 1.33
N GLU A 66 -6.76 -24.18 1.88
CA GLU A 66 -7.57 -25.15 1.15
C GLU A 66 -8.32 -24.54 -0.05
N GLN A 67 -8.64 -23.24 0.02
CA GLN A 67 -9.35 -22.54 -1.05
C GLN A 67 -8.79 -21.13 -1.25
N THR A 68 -8.53 -20.79 -2.50
CA THR A 68 -8.18 -19.44 -2.95
C THR A 68 -9.33 -18.82 -3.73
N HIS A 69 -9.46 -17.51 -3.60
CA HIS A 69 -10.43 -16.69 -4.33
C HIS A 69 -9.92 -16.33 -5.72
N ALA A 70 -10.84 -16.14 -6.66
CA ALA A 70 -10.45 -15.62 -7.98
C ALA A 70 -9.97 -14.17 -7.83
N VAL A 71 -8.87 -13.82 -8.50
CA VAL A 71 -8.24 -12.51 -8.42
C VAL A 71 -7.89 -11.97 -9.80
N ILE A 72 -7.94 -10.65 -9.93
CA ILE A 72 -7.29 -9.90 -11.00
C ILE A 72 -6.17 -9.06 -10.38
N LEU A 73 -4.98 -9.15 -10.96
CA LEU A 73 -3.74 -8.60 -10.40
C LEU A 73 -3.06 -7.67 -11.41
N SER A 74 -2.44 -6.61 -10.92
CA SER A 74 -1.42 -5.84 -11.63
C SER A 74 -0.08 -6.12 -10.97
N LYS A 75 0.89 -6.68 -11.71
CA LYS A 75 2.16 -7.14 -11.15
C LYS A 75 3.37 -6.92 -12.08
N PRO A 76 4.57 -6.72 -11.53
CA PRO A 76 5.82 -6.93 -12.25
C PRO A 76 5.95 -8.36 -12.75
N ALA A 77 6.47 -8.58 -13.96
CA ALA A 77 6.53 -9.89 -14.59
C ALA A 77 7.39 -10.90 -13.81
N TRP A 78 8.50 -10.45 -13.21
CA TRP A 78 9.50 -11.30 -12.56
C TRP A 78 9.07 -11.88 -11.21
N MET A 79 8.16 -11.21 -10.48
CA MET A 79 7.75 -11.62 -9.14
C MET A 79 6.48 -12.47 -9.16
N TRP A 80 6.23 -13.21 -8.07
CA TRP A 80 5.01 -14.01 -7.89
C TRP A 80 3.82 -13.17 -7.41
N GLY A 81 4.10 -12.17 -6.56
CA GLY A 81 3.14 -11.26 -5.97
C GLY A 81 2.54 -10.23 -6.93
N ALA A 82 1.90 -9.20 -6.37
CA ALA A 82 1.28 -8.10 -7.11
C ALA A 82 1.36 -6.77 -6.36
N GLU A 83 1.43 -5.68 -7.11
CA GLU A 83 1.40 -4.30 -6.57
C GLU A 83 -0.01 -3.87 -6.16
N MET A 84 -1.01 -4.42 -6.85
CA MET A 84 -2.42 -4.22 -6.55
C MET A 84 -3.29 -5.30 -7.20
N GLY A 85 -4.52 -5.40 -6.73
CA GLY A 85 -5.52 -6.21 -7.38
C GLY A 85 -6.89 -6.13 -6.71
N ALA A 86 -7.81 -6.94 -7.24
CA ALA A 86 -9.13 -7.14 -6.66
C ALA A 86 -9.52 -8.62 -6.74
N ASN A 87 -10.37 -9.06 -5.81
CA ASN A 87 -10.87 -10.44 -5.78
C ASN A 87 -12.37 -10.56 -6.07
N GLU A 88 -12.87 -11.79 -6.21
CA GLU A 88 -14.28 -12.09 -6.50
C GLU A 88 -15.28 -11.62 -5.42
N HIS A 89 -14.80 -11.28 -4.21
CA HIS A 89 -15.61 -10.76 -3.11
C HIS A 89 -15.61 -9.22 -3.06
N GLY A 90 -14.95 -8.56 -4.02
CA GLY A 90 -14.87 -7.11 -4.08
C GLY A 90 -13.85 -6.50 -3.11
N VAL A 91 -12.90 -7.30 -2.61
CA VAL A 91 -11.76 -6.79 -1.84
C VAL A 91 -10.70 -6.27 -2.81
N CYS A 92 -10.22 -5.06 -2.58
CA CYS A 92 -9.10 -4.43 -3.27
C CYS A 92 -7.94 -4.22 -2.30
N VAL A 93 -6.71 -4.44 -2.77
CA VAL A 93 -5.48 -4.20 -1.99
C VAL A 93 -4.45 -3.56 -2.92
N GLY A 94 -3.71 -2.58 -2.43
CA GLY A 94 -2.52 -2.02 -3.05
C GLY A 94 -1.47 -1.66 -2.00
N ASN A 95 -0.19 -1.72 -2.35
CA ASN A 95 0.92 -1.43 -1.43
C ASN A 95 1.80 -0.25 -1.87
N GLU A 96 2.51 0.30 -0.91
CA GLU A 96 3.46 1.41 -1.06
C GLU A 96 4.77 1.01 -0.38
N ALA A 97 5.91 1.36 -0.99
CA ALA A 97 7.20 1.22 -0.33
C ALA A 97 7.36 2.30 0.74
N VAL A 98 7.73 1.92 1.96
CA VAL A 98 8.01 2.85 3.06
C VAL A 98 9.33 2.49 3.73
N TRP A 99 10.10 3.54 4.05
CA TRP A 99 11.33 3.41 4.83
C TRP A 99 11.04 3.80 6.28
N THR A 100 11.43 2.94 7.21
CA THR A 100 11.14 3.12 8.63
C THR A 100 12.42 3.11 9.45
N LYS A 101 12.36 3.67 10.65
CA LYS A 101 13.47 3.64 11.61
C LYS A 101 13.82 2.23 12.11
N LEU A 102 13.01 1.21 11.79
CA LEU A 102 13.30 -0.18 12.09
C LEU A 102 13.82 -0.97 10.88
N LEU A 103 13.97 -0.32 9.72
CA LEU A 103 14.61 -0.94 8.57
C LEU A 103 16.10 -1.12 8.87
N ASP A 104 16.63 -2.33 8.68
CA ASP A 104 18.04 -2.63 8.87
C ASP A 104 18.57 -3.70 7.89
N ASP A 105 19.87 -3.99 7.93
CA ASP A 105 20.52 -4.94 7.03
C ASP A 105 19.91 -6.36 7.07
N SER A 106 19.20 -6.73 8.14
CA SER A 106 18.52 -8.02 8.22
C SER A 106 17.28 -8.10 7.32
N ASP A 107 16.77 -6.97 6.82
CA ASP A 107 15.69 -6.92 5.83
C ASP A 107 16.18 -7.27 4.41
N GLN A 108 17.50 -7.44 4.21
CA GLN A 108 18.05 -8.03 2.99
C GLN A 108 17.78 -9.55 2.90
N GLU A 109 17.52 -10.20 4.04
CA GLU A 109 17.19 -11.63 4.07
C GLU A 109 15.88 -11.88 3.31
N GLU A 110 15.91 -12.87 2.42
CA GLU A 110 14.75 -13.28 1.64
C GLU A 110 13.61 -13.76 2.55
N ARG A 111 12.51 -13.01 2.53
CA ARG A 111 11.25 -13.34 3.22
C ARG A 111 10.09 -13.09 2.25
N LEU A 112 8.88 -12.92 2.78
CA LEU A 112 7.79 -12.43 1.96
C LEU A 112 8.04 -10.99 1.54
N LEU A 113 7.88 -10.70 0.25
CA LEU A 113 7.75 -9.32 -0.20
C LEU A 113 6.36 -8.80 0.12
N GLY A 114 6.21 -7.48 0.26
CA GLY A 114 4.89 -6.86 0.43
C GLY A 114 3.93 -7.22 -0.71
N MET A 115 4.45 -7.30 -1.93
CA MET A 115 3.69 -7.68 -3.12
C MET A 115 3.21 -9.14 -3.06
N ASP A 116 3.98 -10.03 -2.45
CA ASP A 116 3.52 -11.40 -2.18
C ASP A 116 2.36 -11.37 -1.17
N MET A 117 2.47 -10.56 -0.13
CA MET A 117 1.42 -10.37 0.87
C MET A 117 0.13 -9.80 0.26
N VAL A 118 0.21 -8.85 -0.68
CA VAL A 118 -0.95 -8.33 -1.43
C VAL A 118 -1.72 -9.46 -2.09
N ARG A 119 -1.02 -10.30 -2.86
CA ARG A 119 -1.66 -11.41 -3.58
C ARG A 119 -2.25 -12.44 -2.61
N LEU A 120 -1.49 -12.83 -1.59
CA LEU A 120 -1.97 -13.78 -0.58
C LEU A 120 -3.22 -13.24 0.15
N ALA A 121 -3.24 -11.94 0.49
CA ALA A 121 -4.40 -11.31 1.11
C ALA A 121 -5.64 -11.35 0.20
N LEU A 122 -5.47 -11.03 -1.09
CA LEU A 122 -6.56 -11.09 -2.06
C LEU A 122 -7.08 -12.52 -2.27
N GLU A 123 -6.19 -13.51 -2.36
CA GLU A 123 -6.57 -14.92 -2.54
C GLU A 123 -7.25 -15.51 -1.29
N ARG A 124 -7.06 -14.93 -0.09
CA ARG A 124 -7.47 -15.53 1.20
C ARG A 124 -8.55 -14.76 1.96
N SER A 125 -9.03 -13.62 1.46
CA SER A 125 -9.97 -12.75 2.18
C SER A 125 -11.31 -12.56 1.46
N LYS A 126 -12.36 -12.29 2.23
CA LYS A 126 -13.72 -11.98 1.72
C LYS A 126 -14.22 -10.59 2.11
N SER A 127 -13.43 -9.85 2.89
CA SER A 127 -13.70 -8.48 3.33
C SER A 127 -12.38 -7.76 3.60
N ALA A 128 -12.43 -6.43 3.70
CA ALA A 128 -11.25 -5.61 3.96
C ALA A 128 -10.61 -5.95 5.31
N VAL A 129 -11.41 -6.10 6.36
CA VAL A 129 -10.91 -6.48 7.69
C VAL A 129 -10.26 -7.88 7.70
N MET A 130 -10.78 -8.84 6.94
CA MET A 130 -10.13 -10.15 6.79
C MET A 130 -8.78 -10.03 6.06
N ALA A 131 -8.68 -9.17 5.05
CA ALA A 131 -7.42 -8.92 4.37
C ALA A 131 -6.38 -8.30 5.33
N VAL A 132 -6.78 -7.38 6.21
CA VAL A 132 -5.93 -6.85 7.29
C VAL A 132 -5.42 -7.98 8.20
N GLU A 133 -6.29 -8.90 8.61
CA GLU A 133 -5.92 -10.04 9.45
C GLU A 133 -4.94 -11.00 8.74
N VAL A 134 -5.14 -11.24 7.44
CA VAL A 134 -4.22 -12.05 6.63
C VAL A 134 -2.86 -11.38 6.50
N LEU A 135 -2.82 -10.08 6.16
CA LEU A 135 -1.58 -9.31 6.03
C LEU A 135 -0.79 -9.31 7.34
N ALA A 136 -1.46 -8.99 8.45
CA ALA A 136 -0.86 -9.00 9.78
C ALA A 136 -0.29 -10.39 10.14
N GLY A 137 -1.07 -11.46 9.95
CA GLY A 137 -0.63 -12.81 10.27
C GLY A 137 0.55 -13.30 9.40
N LEU A 138 0.58 -12.91 8.12
CA LEU A 138 1.70 -13.20 7.22
C LEU A 138 2.97 -12.49 7.69
N LEU A 139 2.87 -11.19 8.02
CA LEU A 139 4.00 -10.42 8.52
C LEU A 139 4.52 -10.97 9.84
N GLU A 140 3.63 -11.34 10.77
CA GLU A 140 4.01 -11.88 12.08
C GLU A 140 4.70 -13.26 11.96
N SER A 141 4.24 -14.10 11.03
CA SER A 141 4.73 -15.48 10.88
C SER A 141 5.98 -15.58 10.02
N HIS A 142 6.12 -14.72 9.02
CA HIS A 142 7.17 -14.84 7.99
C HIS A 142 8.09 -13.61 7.90
N GLY A 143 7.74 -12.50 8.56
CA GLY A 143 8.44 -11.23 8.38
C GLY A 143 8.25 -10.66 6.97
N GLN A 144 9.03 -9.61 6.68
CA GLN A 144 9.19 -9.05 5.35
C GLN A 144 10.68 -8.82 5.06
N GLY A 145 11.07 -8.84 3.80
CA GLY A 145 12.46 -8.66 3.39
C GLY A 145 12.82 -9.34 2.07
N GLY A 146 14.01 -9.01 1.57
CA GLY A 146 14.52 -9.41 0.27
C GLY A 146 14.47 -8.26 -0.75
N ALA A 147 15.23 -8.42 -1.83
CA ALA A 147 15.31 -7.42 -2.90
C ALA A 147 13.92 -7.17 -3.52
N CYS A 148 13.53 -5.90 -3.60
CA CYS A 148 12.23 -5.50 -4.13
C CYS A 148 12.29 -5.09 -5.61
N SER A 149 13.43 -5.33 -6.28
CA SER A 149 13.69 -5.07 -7.69
C SER A 149 14.50 -6.22 -8.29
N GLU A 150 14.24 -6.53 -9.56
CA GLU A 150 15.02 -7.51 -10.34
C GLU A 150 16.44 -7.02 -10.65
N ASP A 151 16.58 -5.71 -10.88
CA ASP A 151 17.84 -5.09 -11.33
C ASP A 151 18.60 -4.36 -10.20
N GLU A 152 17.94 -4.08 -9.08
CA GLU A 152 18.50 -3.34 -7.93
C GLU A 152 18.44 -4.21 -6.66
N PRO A 153 19.46 -5.07 -6.42
CA PRO A 153 19.43 -6.04 -5.33
C PRO A 153 19.43 -5.40 -3.93
N ASP A 154 19.94 -4.17 -3.82
CA ASP A 154 20.01 -3.42 -2.56
C ASP A 154 18.72 -2.63 -2.27
N LEU A 155 17.74 -2.64 -3.18
CA LEU A 155 16.46 -1.97 -2.96
C LEU A 155 15.60 -2.80 -2.01
N ILE A 156 15.59 -2.42 -0.74
CA ILE A 156 14.76 -2.99 0.32
C ILE A 156 13.89 -1.92 0.98
N TYR A 157 12.68 -2.31 1.37
CA TYR A 157 11.74 -1.43 2.06
C TYR A 157 10.71 -2.23 2.88
N HIS A 158 10.04 -1.55 3.81
CA HIS A 158 8.82 -2.04 4.45
C HIS A 158 7.59 -1.57 3.67
N ASN A 159 6.40 -2.01 4.05
CA ASN A 159 5.18 -1.77 3.27
C ASN A 159 4.11 -0.99 4.04
N SER A 160 3.44 -0.10 3.32
CA SER A 160 2.11 0.39 3.68
C SER A 160 1.10 -0.21 2.70
N PHE A 161 -0.10 -0.52 3.18
CA PHE A 161 -1.17 -1.13 2.39
C PHE A 161 -2.44 -0.32 2.53
N LEU A 162 -3.11 -0.03 1.41
CA LEU A 162 -4.49 0.41 1.40
C LEU A 162 -5.37 -0.75 0.95
N ILE A 163 -6.34 -1.08 1.79
CA ILE A 163 -7.29 -2.17 1.61
C ILE A 163 -8.68 -1.58 1.56
N ALA A 164 -9.55 -2.08 0.68
CA ALA A 164 -10.95 -1.70 0.67
C ALA A 164 -11.84 -2.88 0.29
N ASP A 165 -13.09 -2.84 0.75
CA ASP A 165 -14.18 -3.64 0.21
C ASP A 165 -15.33 -2.73 -0.24
N ALA A 166 -16.52 -3.27 -0.44
CA ALA A 166 -17.66 -2.47 -0.89
C ALA A 166 -18.18 -1.45 0.16
N THR A 167 -17.72 -1.52 1.41
CA THR A 167 -18.30 -0.78 2.54
C THR A 167 -17.30 0.03 3.35
N GLU A 168 -16.05 -0.41 3.43
CA GLU A 168 -15.02 0.22 4.25
C GLU A 168 -13.64 0.14 3.61
N ALA A 169 -12.71 0.90 4.19
CA ALA A 169 -11.30 0.82 3.86
C ALA A 169 -10.44 0.73 5.13
N TRP A 170 -9.23 0.25 4.95
CA TRP A 170 -8.21 0.12 5.98
C TRP A 170 -6.86 0.55 5.44
N VAL A 171 -6.09 1.26 6.28
CA VAL A 171 -4.65 1.44 6.07
C VAL A 171 -3.96 0.47 7.02
N LEU A 172 -3.01 -0.33 6.54
CA LEU A 172 -2.09 -1.12 7.38
C LEU A 172 -0.66 -0.69 7.06
N GLU A 173 0.08 -0.25 8.06
CA GLU A 173 1.47 0.19 7.93
C GLU A 173 2.39 -0.67 8.78
N THR A 174 3.58 -0.93 8.26
CA THR A 174 4.53 -1.86 8.86
C THR A 174 5.87 -1.18 9.19
N ALA A 175 6.54 -1.67 10.23
CA ALA A 175 7.90 -1.31 10.61
C ALA A 175 8.59 -2.57 11.15
N GLY A 176 9.45 -3.18 10.33
CA GLY A 176 9.97 -4.53 10.57
C GLY A 176 8.83 -5.53 10.59
N LYS A 177 8.72 -6.33 11.66
CA LYS A 177 7.59 -7.24 11.89
C LYS A 177 6.37 -6.60 12.58
N TYR A 178 6.48 -5.35 13.00
CA TYR A 178 5.44 -4.66 13.75
C TYR A 178 4.52 -3.91 12.80
N TRP A 179 3.25 -3.74 13.18
CA TRP A 179 2.26 -3.11 12.33
C TRP A 179 1.20 -2.36 13.14
N ALA A 180 0.59 -1.37 12.50
CA ALA A 180 -0.61 -0.69 12.96
C ALA A 180 -1.62 -0.60 11.82
N ALA A 181 -2.91 -0.59 12.14
CA ALA A 181 -3.97 -0.45 11.17
C ALA A 181 -5.04 0.56 11.62
N GLU A 182 -5.52 1.33 10.65
CA GLU A 182 -6.55 2.36 10.80
C GLU A 182 -7.77 2.00 9.94
N GLN A 183 -8.97 2.05 10.52
CA GLN A 183 -10.25 1.82 9.82
C GLN A 183 -10.86 3.12 9.32
N ILE A 184 -11.32 3.12 8.06
CA ILE A 184 -12.00 4.24 7.41
C ILE A 184 -13.41 3.78 7.00
N LYS A 185 -14.44 4.38 7.61
CA LYS A 185 -15.85 3.99 7.41
C LYS A 185 -16.65 4.94 6.52
N SER A 186 -16.11 6.14 6.27
CA SER A 186 -16.73 7.17 5.47
C SER A 186 -15.65 8.09 4.92
N GLY A 187 -15.94 8.76 3.82
CA GLY A 187 -15.04 9.77 3.27
C GLY A 187 -14.05 9.21 2.25
N TYR A 188 -12.79 9.60 2.38
CA TYR A 188 -11.70 9.19 1.51
C TYR A 188 -10.41 9.00 2.32
N ARG A 189 -9.44 8.31 1.74
CA ARG A 189 -8.08 8.18 2.29
C ARG A 189 -7.08 8.00 1.15
N ASN A 190 -5.87 8.54 1.31
CA ASN A 190 -4.74 8.22 0.46
C ASN A 190 -3.50 7.87 1.27
N ILE A 191 -2.61 7.08 0.67
CA ILE A 191 -1.26 6.78 1.13
C ILE A 191 -0.29 6.98 -0.04
N SER A 192 0.97 7.23 0.30
CA SER A 192 2.11 7.31 -0.62
C SER A 192 3.31 6.65 0.08
N ASN A 193 4.54 6.83 -0.41
CA ASN A 193 5.77 6.31 0.21
C ASN A 193 6.18 6.98 1.54
N ALA A 194 5.23 7.15 2.47
CA ALA A 194 5.47 7.65 3.82
C ALA A 194 4.42 7.07 4.79
N LEU A 195 4.84 6.82 6.03
CA LEU A 195 3.92 6.43 7.09
C LEU A 195 2.91 7.55 7.36
N SER A 196 1.67 7.16 7.61
CA SER A 196 0.52 8.05 7.70
C SER A 196 -0.36 7.79 8.91
N ILE A 197 -0.30 6.61 9.52
CA ILE A 197 -1.12 6.29 10.69
C ILE A 197 -0.65 7.15 11.88
N GLY A 198 -1.52 8.03 12.34
CA GLY A 198 -1.30 8.92 13.48
C GLY A 198 -1.57 8.22 14.80
N THR A 199 -2.32 8.90 15.69
CA THR A 199 -2.75 8.35 16.98
C THR A 199 -4.03 7.51 16.90
N LYS A 200 -4.80 7.66 15.81
CA LYS A 200 -5.96 6.80 15.53
C LYS A 200 -5.48 5.44 15.01
N ILE A 201 -5.41 4.49 15.93
CA ILE A 201 -5.00 3.10 15.67
C ILE A 201 -6.15 2.19 16.12
N ASP A 202 -6.74 1.47 15.17
CA ASP A 202 -7.86 0.57 15.42
C ASP A 202 -7.37 -0.87 15.73
N ARG A 203 -6.21 -1.27 15.18
CA ARG A 203 -5.52 -2.54 15.47
C ARG A 203 -4.01 -2.36 15.41
N MET A 204 -3.25 -3.17 16.15
CA MET A 204 -1.78 -3.16 16.10
C MET A 204 -1.18 -4.50 16.55
N SER A 205 0.05 -4.77 16.14
CA SER A 205 0.85 -5.91 16.61
C SER A 205 1.11 -5.85 18.11
N GLU A 206 1.20 -7.01 18.76
CA GLU A 206 1.66 -7.10 20.14
C GLU A 206 3.07 -6.51 20.31
N GLY A 207 3.31 -5.79 21.41
CA GLY A 207 4.62 -5.21 21.72
C GLY A 207 5.00 -3.97 20.91
N LEU A 208 4.15 -3.47 20.01
CA LEU A 208 4.43 -2.30 19.16
C LEU A 208 4.92 -1.07 19.95
N GLN A 209 4.20 -0.72 21.02
CA GLN A 209 4.55 0.40 21.89
C GLN A 209 5.81 0.12 22.73
N ALA A 210 5.99 -1.12 23.16
CA ALA A 210 7.15 -1.52 23.96
C ALA A 210 8.44 -1.43 23.14
N VAL A 211 8.43 -1.90 21.88
CA VAL A 211 9.60 -1.76 21.00
C VAL A 211 9.89 -0.30 20.67
N ALA A 212 8.86 0.55 20.52
CA ALA A 212 9.06 1.98 20.32
C ALA A 212 9.77 2.61 21.54
N GLN A 213 9.39 2.25 22.76
CA GLN A 213 10.06 2.72 23.98
C GLN A 213 11.49 2.18 24.12
N GLU A 214 11.68 0.88 23.90
CA GLU A 214 12.99 0.24 23.98
C GLU A 214 13.99 0.88 23.02
N LYS A 215 13.54 1.24 21.81
CA LYS A 215 14.35 1.91 20.79
C LYS A 215 14.46 3.43 20.99
N GLY A 216 13.84 3.99 22.03
CA GLY A 216 13.84 5.43 22.29
C GLY A 216 13.05 6.26 21.27
N LEU A 217 12.16 5.62 20.52
CA LEU A 217 11.31 6.22 19.47
C LEU A 217 10.00 6.79 20.03
N TRP A 218 9.64 6.42 21.24
CA TRP A 218 8.54 6.98 22.00
C TRP A 218 8.89 6.98 23.49
N ASP A 219 8.64 8.09 24.19
CA ASP A 219 9.00 8.23 25.61
C ASP A 219 7.97 7.58 26.57
N GLY A 220 6.91 6.99 26.02
CA GLY A 220 5.82 6.41 26.79
C GLY A 220 4.83 7.41 27.36
N SER A 221 4.97 8.69 27.02
CA SER A 221 4.07 9.76 27.42
C SER A 221 3.20 10.22 26.24
N GLY A 222 1.99 10.68 26.55
CA GLY A 222 1.01 11.11 25.54
C GLY A 222 0.42 9.96 24.71
N GLU A 223 -0.27 10.32 23.63
CA GLU A 223 -0.81 9.35 22.68
C GLU A 223 0.30 8.82 21.76
N PHE A 224 0.36 7.51 21.61
CA PHE A 224 1.28 6.87 20.67
C PHE A 224 0.84 7.15 19.23
N SER A 225 1.78 7.61 18.38
CA SER A 225 1.55 7.83 16.95
C SER A 225 2.52 6.99 16.14
N PHE A 226 2.00 6.10 15.28
CA PHE A 226 2.82 5.15 14.53
C PHE A 226 3.80 5.84 13.58
N SER A 227 3.28 6.77 12.76
CA SER A 227 4.09 7.55 11.81
C SER A 227 5.16 8.42 12.49
N LYS A 228 4.87 9.02 13.65
CA LYS A 228 5.88 9.79 14.41
C LYS A 228 6.96 8.90 15.01
N ALA A 229 6.57 7.74 15.56
CA ALA A 229 7.51 6.83 16.20
C ALA A 229 8.46 6.19 15.19
N PHE A 230 7.91 5.63 14.09
CA PHE A 230 8.68 4.79 13.17
C PHE A 230 8.99 5.45 11.83
N GLY A 231 8.33 6.56 11.48
CA GLY A 231 8.61 7.29 10.24
C GLY A 231 9.99 7.94 10.27
N VAL A 232 10.59 8.03 9.09
CA VAL A 232 11.87 8.69 8.83
C VAL A 232 11.66 10.16 8.46
N GLU A 233 12.72 10.96 8.49
CA GLU A 233 12.64 12.40 8.18
C GLU A 233 12.68 12.65 6.67
N GLU A 234 13.28 11.74 5.91
CA GLU A 234 13.38 11.78 4.47
C GLU A 234 11.99 11.70 3.82
N ASP A 235 11.69 12.69 2.98
CA ASP A 235 10.43 12.76 2.24
C ASP A 235 10.50 11.94 0.94
N TYR A 236 10.42 10.62 1.08
CA TYR A 236 10.33 9.69 -0.05
C TYR A 236 9.04 9.88 -0.85
N ALA A 237 7.99 10.43 -0.24
CA ALA A 237 6.75 10.76 -0.94
C ALA A 237 6.84 12.05 -1.76
N GLY A 238 7.86 12.89 -1.55
CA GLY A 238 8.04 14.18 -2.21
C GLY A 238 6.83 15.10 -2.08
N GLY A 239 6.18 15.14 -0.91
CA GLY A 239 4.97 15.92 -0.67
C GLY A 239 3.69 15.40 -1.35
N ARG A 240 3.75 14.27 -2.07
CA ARG A 240 2.61 13.76 -2.85
C ARG A 240 1.46 13.26 -2.00
N LYS A 241 1.77 12.75 -0.80
CA LYS A 241 0.74 12.42 0.20
C LYS A 241 -0.16 13.62 0.50
N GLU A 242 0.45 14.77 0.84
CA GLU A 242 -0.30 16.00 1.16
C GLU A 242 -1.03 16.56 -0.06
N CYS A 243 -0.41 16.49 -1.25
CA CYS A 243 -1.02 16.93 -2.50
C CYS A 243 -2.26 16.09 -2.84
N GLY A 244 -2.16 14.76 -2.75
CA GLY A 244 -3.27 13.84 -2.97
C GLY A 244 -4.41 14.07 -1.97
N GLU A 245 -4.09 14.35 -0.72
CA GLU A 245 -5.08 14.62 0.32
C GLU A 245 -5.84 15.93 0.06
N LYS A 246 -5.14 17.00 -0.34
CA LYS A 246 -5.74 18.28 -0.76
C LYS A 246 -6.62 18.12 -2.00
N LEU A 247 -6.18 17.32 -2.96
CA LEU A 247 -6.94 17.10 -4.19
C LEU A 247 -8.21 16.27 -3.93
N LEU A 248 -8.13 15.22 -3.12
CA LEU A 248 -9.30 14.47 -2.68
C LEU A 248 -10.28 15.36 -1.91
N ALA A 249 -9.79 16.23 -1.02
CA ALA A 249 -10.62 17.20 -0.32
C ALA A 249 -11.37 18.11 -1.30
N LYS A 250 -10.67 18.65 -2.31
CA LYS A 250 -11.26 19.53 -3.33
C LYS A 250 -12.29 18.81 -4.19
N LEU A 251 -12.00 17.59 -4.63
CA LEU A 251 -12.88 16.81 -5.52
C LEU A 251 -14.11 16.27 -4.83
N THR A 252 -14.05 16.09 -3.51
CA THR A 252 -15.17 15.65 -2.70
C THR A 252 -15.95 16.80 -2.04
N ALA A 253 -15.47 18.04 -2.16
CA ALA A 253 -16.14 19.22 -1.63
C ALA A 253 -17.46 19.51 -2.37
N GLY A 254 -18.56 18.96 -1.87
CA GLY A 254 -19.92 19.28 -2.30
C GLY A 254 -20.41 18.57 -3.57
N VAL A 255 -19.62 17.65 -4.14
CA VAL A 255 -20.01 16.83 -5.28
C VAL A 255 -19.65 15.38 -5.03
N LYS A 256 -20.56 14.47 -5.39
CA LYS A 256 -20.30 13.03 -5.37
C LYS A 256 -19.45 12.62 -6.57
N ILE A 257 -18.30 12.00 -6.33
CA ILE A 257 -17.32 11.57 -7.36
C ILE A 257 -17.94 10.51 -8.28
N ALA A 258 -17.86 10.72 -9.59
CA ALA A 258 -18.24 9.71 -10.59
C ALA A 258 -17.04 8.88 -11.03
N LEU A 259 -17.24 7.65 -11.51
CA LEU A 259 -16.16 6.78 -12.01
C LEU A 259 -15.32 7.43 -13.13
N SER A 260 -15.92 8.27 -13.99
CA SER A 260 -15.18 9.05 -15.00
C SER A 260 -14.18 10.04 -14.39
N SER A 261 -14.43 10.48 -13.15
CA SER A 261 -13.51 11.33 -12.40
C SER A 261 -12.38 10.54 -11.75
N GLY A 262 -12.49 9.21 -11.61
CA GLY A 262 -11.41 8.34 -11.16
C GLY A 262 -10.23 8.33 -12.14
N HIS A 263 -10.53 8.39 -13.45
CA HIS A 263 -9.49 8.61 -14.45
C HIS A 263 -8.86 9.98 -14.25
N ALA A 264 -9.62 11.07 -14.00
CA ALA A 264 -9.04 12.38 -13.70
C ALA A 264 -8.28 12.45 -12.36
N LEU A 265 -8.59 11.58 -11.38
CA LEU A 265 -7.85 11.45 -10.13
C LEU A 265 -6.51 10.76 -10.33
N LEU A 266 -6.37 9.89 -11.33
CA LEU A 266 -5.08 9.30 -11.66
C LEU A 266 -4.40 10.11 -12.78
N SER A 267 -5.14 10.61 -13.76
CA SER A 267 -4.68 11.26 -14.98
C SER A 267 -4.67 12.79 -14.91
N SER A 268 -5.03 13.42 -13.78
CA SER A 268 -4.67 14.82 -13.62
C SER A 268 -3.16 14.86 -13.71
N GLU A 269 -2.63 15.84 -14.44
CA GLU A 269 -1.19 16.17 -14.44
C GLU A 269 -0.68 16.37 -12.98
N ASP A 270 -1.61 16.48 -12.01
CA ASP A 270 -1.42 16.59 -10.57
C ASP A 270 -1.31 15.25 -9.78
N ILE A 271 -1.71 14.08 -10.32
CA ILE A 271 -1.57 12.75 -9.66
C ILE A 271 -0.88 11.71 -10.56
N VAL A 272 -0.90 11.86 -11.88
CA VAL A 272 0.12 11.31 -12.79
C VAL A 272 1.08 12.45 -13.10
N ILE A 273 2.05 12.68 -12.23
CA ILE A 273 3.16 13.60 -12.53
C ILE A 273 4.18 12.80 -13.35
N GLY A 274 3.87 12.65 -14.64
CA GLY A 274 4.64 11.90 -15.60
C GLY A 274 4.54 12.44 -17.02
N SER A 275 4.23 13.73 -17.20
CA SER A 275 4.67 14.57 -18.33
C SER A 275 4.05 15.96 -18.20
N ASP A 276 4.70 16.89 -17.49
CA ASP A 276 4.51 18.31 -17.75
C ASP A 276 5.83 18.92 -18.23
N ASP A 277 5.75 19.63 -19.36
CA ASP A 277 6.85 20.15 -20.17
C ASP A 277 7.32 21.54 -19.67
N THR A 278 7.16 21.82 -18.37
CA THR A 278 7.47 23.13 -17.77
C THR A 278 8.51 23.05 -16.65
N ARG A 279 9.76 22.92 -17.07
CA ARG A 279 10.97 23.63 -16.58
C ARG A 279 10.97 24.14 -15.12
N ASN A 280 11.77 23.48 -14.28
CA ASN A 280 12.53 24.06 -13.15
C ASN A 280 11.77 24.63 -11.93
N ALA A 281 10.53 24.22 -11.65
CA ALA A 281 9.88 24.57 -10.38
C ALA A 281 10.08 23.47 -9.31
N PRO A 282 10.21 23.81 -8.01
CA PRO A 282 10.05 22.83 -6.93
C PRO A 282 8.69 22.13 -7.07
N ILE A 283 8.55 20.92 -6.52
CA ILE A 283 7.28 20.20 -6.42
C ILE A 283 6.28 21.15 -5.76
N SER A 284 5.47 21.81 -6.59
CA SER A 284 4.51 22.79 -6.15
C SER A 284 3.17 22.10 -6.25
N CYS A 285 2.51 21.95 -5.09
CA CYS A 285 1.10 21.63 -5.06
C CYS A 285 0.41 22.70 -5.92
N PRO A 286 -0.16 22.40 -7.10
CA PRO A 286 -0.58 23.43 -8.06
C PRO A 286 -1.93 24.08 -7.67
N ILE A 287 -2.20 24.17 -6.37
CA ILE A 287 -3.46 24.62 -5.77
C ILE A 287 -3.22 25.80 -4.80
N GLU A 288 -2.31 26.71 -5.15
CA GLU A 288 -2.35 28.09 -4.64
C GLU A 288 -3.09 29.01 -5.61
#